data_AF-A0A8J6UFX8-F1
#
_entry.id   AF-A0A8J6UFX8-F1
#
_cell.length_a   1.000
_cell.length_b   1.000
_cell.length_c   1.000
_cell.angle_alpha   90.00
_cell.angle_beta   90.00
_cell.angle_gamma   90.00
#
_symmetry.space_group_name_H-M   'P 1'
#
loop_
_entity.id
_entity.type
_entity.pdbx_description
1 polymer ?
#
loop_
_entity_poly.entity_id
_entity_poly.type
_entity_poly.pdbx_seq_one_letter_code
_entity_poly.pdbx_strand_id
1 'polypeptide(L)'
;MDYKREKVNIKKMTKSTTNKLLLTNIILVILALIANEFWTELGLTDSENIYFALVGFIVFGISAGGVFVGFKERKEKVNKPLIGLIGNSILTLFFLITFFYIALTMEM
;
A
#
# COMPACT_ATOMS: atom_id res chain seq x y z
N MET A 1 16.19 -15.98 38.18
CA MET A 1 15.05 -15.10 37.84
C MET A 1 15.19 -14.42 36.47
N ASP A 2 16.30 -14.60 35.73
CA ASP A 2 16.50 -13.91 34.44
C ASP A 2 15.86 -14.58 33.21
N TYR A 3 15.57 -15.89 33.25
CA TYR A 3 14.97 -16.60 32.11
C TYR A 3 13.56 -16.07 31.73
N LYS A 4 12.82 -15.55 32.72
CA LYS A 4 11.49 -14.94 32.49
C LYS A 4 11.61 -13.55 31.86
N ARG A 5 12.68 -12.79 32.14
CA ARG A 5 12.90 -11.45 31.54
C ARG A 5 13.32 -11.54 30.08
N GLU A 6 14.08 -12.56 29.72
CA GLU A 6 14.48 -12.81 28.34
C GLU A 6 13.29 -13.21 27.45
N LYS A 7 12.40 -14.10 27.92
CA LYS A 7 11.16 -14.43 27.18
C LYS A 7 10.17 -13.28 27.05
N VAL A 8 10.19 -12.30 27.97
CA VAL A 8 9.34 -11.09 27.86
C VAL A 8 9.86 -10.15 26.77
N ASN A 9 11.19 -10.08 26.53
CA ASN A 9 11.77 -9.28 25.45
C ASN A 9 11.55 -9.89 24.04
N ILE A 10 11.40 -11.21 23.94
CA ILE A 10 11.02 -11.89 22.68
C ILE A 10 9.50 -11.71 22.40
N LYS A 11 8.70 -11.47 23.43
CA LYS A 11 7.23 -11.44 23.42
C LYS A 11 6.66 -10.06 23.06
N LYS A 12 6.87 -9.65 21.81
CA LYS A 12 6.03 -8.76 20.95
C LYS A 12 6.91 -8.00 19.96
N MET A 13 7.62 -8.71 19.09
CA MET A 13 7.74 -8.20 17.72
C MET A 13 6.37 -8.30 17.05
N THR A 14 5.44 -7.42 17.46
CA THR A 14 4.21 -7.21 16.71
C THR A 14 4.61 -6.57 15.40
N LYS A 15 4.70 -7.39 14.34
CA LYS A 15 4.96 -6.93 12.97
C LYS A 15 4.01 -5.75 12.70
N SER A 16 4.56 -4.61 12.28
CA SER A 16 3.81 -3.39 11.97
C SER A 16 2.75 -3.71 10.92
N THR A 17 1.47 -3.51 11.26
CA THR A 17 0.36 -3.74 10.34
C THR A 17 0.45 -2.77 9.17
N THR A 18 0.84 -1.53 9.46
CA THR A 18 1.08 -0.48 8.48
C THR A 18 2.13 -0.89 7.44
N ASN A 19 3.22 -1.53 7.86
CA ASN A 19 4.27 -1.98 6.95
C ASN A 19 3.80 -3.18 6.12
N LYS A 20 2.92 -4.04 6.67
CA LYS A 20 2.31 -5.13 5.90
C LYS A 20 1.40 -4.58 4.79
N LEU A 21 0.59 -3.57 5.10
CA LEU A 21 -0.29 -2.92 4.11
C LEU A 21 0.53 -2.28 2.98
N LEU A 22 1.64 -1.62 3.32
CA LEU A 22 2.56 -1.10 2.31
C LEU A 22 3.15 -2.22 1.43
N LEU A 23 3.57 -3.33 2.04
CA LEU A 23 4.09 -4.49 1.31
C LEU A 23 3.02 -5.11 0.39
N THR A 24 1.77 -5.22 0.85
CA THR A 24 0.65 -5.67 0.03
C THR A 24 0.46 -4.78 -1.19
N ASN A 25 0.54 -3.46 -1.04
CA ASN A 25 0.47 -2.53 -2.17
C ASN A 25 1.59 -2.75 -3.18
N ILE A 26 2.84 -2.92 -2.71
CA ILE A 26 3.99 -3.19 -3.59
C ILE A 26 3.77 -4.48 -4.38
N ILE A 27 3.32 -5.55 -3.71
CA ILE A 27 3.04 -6.83 -4.36
C ILE A 27 1.93 -6.69 -5.40
N LEU A 28 0.85 -5.99 -5.08
CA LEU A 28 -0.26 -5.76 -6.01
C LEU A 28 0.18 -5.00 -7.26
N VAL A 29 1.01 -3.97 -7.11
CA VAL A 29 1.56 -3.22 -8.25
C VAL A 29 2.43 -4.12 -9.12
N ILE A 30 3.32 -4.92 -8.54
CA ILE A 30 4.17 -5.87 -9.29
C ILE A 30 3.30 -6.88 -10.03
N LEU A 31 2.30 -7.47 -9.38
CA LEU A 31 1.40 -8.43 -10.02
C LEU A 31 0.61 -7.81 -11.17
N ALA A 32 0.19 -6.56 -11.04
CA ALA A 32 -0.50 -5.84 -12.10
C ALA A 32 0.38 -5.62 -13.33
N LEU A 33 1.66 -5.29 -13.13
CA LEU A 33 2.63 -5.16 -14.23
C LEU A 33 2.86 -6.50 -14.94
N ILE A 34 3.03 -7.60 -14.19
CA ILE A 34 3.18 -8.95 -14.76
C ILE A 34 1.92 -9.34 -15.55
N ALA A 35 0.74 -9.11 -14.99
CA ALA A 35 -0.52 -9.42 -15.67
C ALA A 35 -0.68 -8.62 -16.95
N ASN A 36 -0.21 -7.36 -16.98
CA ASN A 36 -0.23 -6.54 -18.17
C ASN A 36 0.67 -7.07 -19.28
N GLU A 37 1.92 -7.43 -18.95
CA GLU A 37 2.83 -8.04 -19.93
C GLU A 37 2.23 -9.33 -20.49
N PHE A 38 1.68 -10.19 -19.61
CA PHE A 38 1.02 -11.43 -20.01
C PHE A 38 -0.18 -11.19 -20.95
N TRP A 39 -1.04 -10.21 -20.66
CA TRP A 39 -2.16 -9.88 -21.55
C TRP A 39 -1.73 -9.26 -22.87
N THR A 40 -0.66 -8.47 -22.86
CA THR A 40 -0.06 -7.89 -24.06
C THR A 40 0.47 -8.98 -24.99
N GLU A 41 1.18 -9.96 -24.46
CA GLU A 41 1.68 -11.11 -25.23
C GLU A 41 0.54 -11.95 -25.83
N LEU A 42 -0.60 -12.03 -25.16
CA LEU A 42 -1.80 -12.72 -25.66
C LEU A 42 -2.61 -11.90 -26.68
N GLY A 43 -2.24 -10.64 -26.95
CA GLY A 43 -2.99 -9.74 -27.84
C GLY A 43 -4.36 -9.33 -27.30
N LEU A 44 -4.56 -9.36 -25.98
CA LEU A 44 -5.83 -9.06 -25.30
C LEU A 44 -5.92 -7.61 -24.79
N THR A 45 -5.35 -6.69 -25.56
CA THR A 45 -5.06 -5.29 -25.20
C THR A 45 -6.25 -4.32 -25.38
N ASP A 46 -7.33 -4.73 -26.04
CA ASP A 46 -8.46 -3.83 -26.35
C ASP A 46 -9.28 -3.36 -25.13
N SER A 47 -9.01 -3.89 -23.93
CA SER A 47 -9.73 -3.55 -22.68
C SER A 47 -8.88 -2.82 -21.63
N GLU A 48 -7.72 -2.32 -22.04
CA GLU A 48 -6.56 -1.97 -21.21
C GLU A 48 -6.81 -1.09 -19.98
N ASN A 49 -7.78 -0.17 -19.97
CA ASN A 49 -7.85 0.82 -18.89
C ASN A 49 -8.66 0.41 -17.66
N ILE A 50 -9.64 -0.49 -17.78
CA ILE A 50 -10.58 -0.75 -16.65
C ILE A 50 -9.93 -1.58 -15.54
N TYR A 51 -9.05 -2.53 -15.90
CA TYR A 51 -8.37 -3.39 -14.93
C TYR A 51 -7.33 -2.60 -14.12
N PHE A 52 -6.56 -1.73 -14.78
CA PHE A 52 -5.63 -0.86 -14.08
C PHE A 52 -6.33 0.15 -13.18
N ALA A 53 -7.46 0.71 -13.61
CA ALA A 53 -8.27 1.59 -12.77
C ALA A 53 -8.77 0.87 -11.50
N LEU A 54 -9.23 -0.38 -11.64
CA LEU A 54 -9.69 -1.20 -10.52
C LEU A 54 -8.55 -1.54 -9.54
N VAL A 55 -7.39 -1.96 -10.06
CA VAL A 55 -6.20 -2.20 -9.23
C VAL A 55 -5.77 -0.91 -8.52
N GLY A 56 -5.76 0.22 -9.23
CA GLY A 56 -5.45 1.52 -8.67
C GLY A 56 -6.37 1.89 -7.51
N PHE A 57 -7.68 1.68 -7.66
CA PHE A 57 -8.66 1.92 -6.60
C PHE A 57 -8.42 1.03 -5.37
N ILE A 58 -8.09 -0.25 -5.56
CA ILE A 58 -7.75 -1.17 -4.46
C ILE A 58 -6.49 -0.69 -3.73
N VAL A 59 -5.43 -0.35 -4.47
CA VAL A 59 -4.16 0.15 -3.90
C VAL A 59 -4.38 1.45 -3.14
N PHE A 60 -5.22 2.34 -3.65
CA PHE A 60 -5.61 3.57 -2.95
C PHE A 60 -6.32 3.28 -1.62
N GLY A 61 -7.34 2.41 -1.64
CA GLY A 61 -8.07 2.02 -0.43
C GLY A 61 -7.18 1.40 0.64
N ILE A 62 -6.28 0.49 0.24
CA ILE A 62 -5.30 -0.14 1.15
C ILE A 62 -4.32 0.92 1.68
N SER A 63 -3.86 1.84 0.83
CA SER A 63 -2.94 2.92 1.23
C SER A 63 -3.58 3.87 2.26
N ALA A 64 -4.81 4.33 2.01
CA ALA A 64 -5.55 5.17 2.95
C ALA A 64 -5.79 4.46 4.29
N GLY A 65 -6.17 3.18 4.24
CA GLY A 65 -6.25 2.32 5.43
C GLY A 65 -4.91 2.18 6.16
N GLY A 66 -3.81 2.06 5.41
CA GLY A 66 -2.45 2.04 5.93
C GLY A 66 -2.08 3.32 6.67
N VAL A 67 -2.41 4.49 6.12
CA VAL A 67 -2.20 5.78 6.81
C VAL A 67 -2.96 5.81 8.14
N PHE A 68 -4.25 5.43 8.14
CA PHE A 68 -5.08 5.41 9.34
C PHE A 68 -4.52 4.47 10.43
N VAL A 69 -4.19 3.23 10.04
CA VAL A 69 -3.59 2.22 10.93
C VAL A 69 -2.23 2.70 11.43
N GLY A 70 -1.42 3.35 10.60
CA GLY A 70 -0.12 3.88 10.98
C GLY A 70 -0.19 4.99 12.02
N PHE A 71 -1.18 5.88 11.93
CA PHE A 71 -1.40 6.88 12.98
C PHE A 71 -1.77 6.25 14.31
N LYS A 72 -2.61 5.20 14.29
CA LYS A 72 -2.96 4.43 15.49
C LYS A 72 -1.74 3.70 16.06
N GLU A 73 -0.99 2.99 15.22
CA GLU A 73 0.21 2.24 15.65
C GLU A 73 1.31 3.16 16.16
N ARG A 74 1.46 4.38 15.64
CA ARG A 74 2.48 5.35 16.11
C ARG A 74 2.26 5.79 17.55
N LYS A 75 1.00 5.87 18.00
CA LYS A 75 0.66 6.16 19.40
C LYS A 75 1.05 5.01 20.34
N GLU A 76 1.11 3.78 19.83
CA GLU A 76 1.39 2.58 20.61
C GLU A 76 2.84 2.07 20.49
N LYS A 77 3.52 2.40 19.38
CA LYS A 77 4.86 1.90 19.01
C LYS A 77 5.69 3.05 18.45
N VAL A 78 6.73 3.45 19.18
CA VAL A 78 7.48 4.69 18.94
C VAL A 78 8.09 4.79 17.53
N ASN A 79 8.67 3.72 16.97
CA ASN A 79 9.44 3.81 15.70
C ASN A 79 9.06 2.81 14.60
N LYS A 80 8.44 1.67 14.92
CA LYS A 80 8.19 0.59 13.93
C LYS A 80 7.21 0.91 12.78
N PRO A 81 6.19 1.77 12.94
CA PRO A 81 5.23 2.05 11.86
C PRO A 81 5.65 3.20 10.92
N LEU A 82 6.77 3.90 11.18
CA LEU A 82 7.11 5.13 10.45
C LEU A 82 7.28 4.91 8.94
N ILE A 83 8.00 3.86 8.54
CA ILE A 83 8.25 3.52 7.13
C ILE A 83 6.93 3.23 6.41
N GLY A 84 6.08 2.40 7.02
CA GLY A 84 4.76 2.09 6.47
C GLY A 84 3.86 3.33 6.37
N LEU A 85 3.89 4.19 7.38
CA LEU A 85 3.08 5.41 7.38
C LEU A 85 3.49 6.34 6.24
N ILE A 86 4.79 6.59 6.08
CA ILE A 86 5.33 7.45 5.02
C ILE A 86 5.00 6.85 3.65
N GLY A 87 5.29 5.57 3.43
CA GLY A 87 5.04 4.92 2.14
C GLY A 87 3.57 4.93 1.74
N ASN A 88 2.66 4.58 2.65
CA ASN A 88 1.22 4.63 2.38
C ASN A 88 0.73 6.08 2.16
N SER A 89 1.32 7.07 2.85
CA SER A 89 0.99 8.48 2.63
C SER A 89 1.40 8.96 1.24
N ILE A 90 2.61 8.58 0.78
CA ILE A 90 3.09 8.89 -0.57
C ILE A 90 2.19 8.25 -1.63
N LEU A 91 1.84 6.97 -1.48
CA LEU A 91 0.93 6.28 -2.41
C LEU A 91 -0.44 6.96 -2.48
N THR A 92 -0.99 7.34 -1.32
CA THR A 92 -2.29 8.04 -1.24
C THR A 92 -2.21 9.40 -1.93
N LEU A 93 -1.15 10.17 -1.68
CA LEU A 93 -0.92 11.48 -2.31
C LEU A 93 -0.74 11.36 -3.82
N PHE A 94 0.07 10.40 -4.28
CA PHE A 94 0.29 10.16 -5.69
C PHE A 94 -1.03 9.85 -6.41
N PHE A 95 -1.87 8.99 -5.81
CA PHE A 95 -3.17 8.67 -6.38
C PHE A 95 -4.10 9.90 -6.46
N LEU A 96 -4.14 10.72 -5.41
CA LEU A 96 -4.93 11.95 -5.41
C LEU A 96 -4.46 12.93 -6.48
N ILE A 97 -3.14 13.13 -6.63
CA ILE A 97 -2.57 14.01 -7.66
C ILE A 97 -2.96 13.51 -9.05
N THR A 98 -2.79 12.21 -9.33
CA THR A 98 -3.17 11.61 -10.61
C THR A 98 -4.67 11.74 -10.87
N PHE A 99 -5.51 11.52 -9.85
CA PHE A 99 -6.95 11.70 -9.95
C PHE A 99 -7.33 13.13 -10.31
N PHE A 100 -6.80 14.13 -9.59
CA PHE A 100 -7.07 15.54 -9.88
C PHE A 100 -6.53 15.95 -11.26
N TYR A 101 -5.36 15.45 -11.65
CA TYR A 101 -4.81 15.70 -12.98
C TYR A 101 -5.74 15.20 -14.09
N ILE A 102 -6.26 13.97 -13.96
CA ILE A 102 -7.22 13.42 -14.93
C ILE A 102 -8.53 14.21 -14.90
N ALA A 103 -9.08 14.49 -13.71
CA ALA A 103 -10.32 15.22 -13.58
C ALA A 103 -10.24 16.62 -14.23
N LEU A 104 -9.16 17.36 -13.97
CA LEU A 104 -8.95 18.70 -14.53
C LEU A 104 -8.66 18.68 -16.04
N THR A 105 -8.03 17.63 -16.56
CA THR A 105 -7.78 17.51 -18.01
C THR A 105 -8.99 17.02 -18.79
N MET A 106 -9.94 16.32 -18.16
CA MET A 106 -11.21 15.92 -18.80
C MET A 106 -12.26 17.03 -18.80
N GLU A 107 -12.13 18.04 -17.94
CA GLU A 107 -13.03 19.21 -17.88
C GLU A 107 -12.63 20.36 -18.83
N MET A 108 -11.47 20.27 -19.52
CA MET A 108 -11.02 21.20 -20.56
C MET A 108 -11.24 20.65 -21.96
#